data_AF-A0A521DY24-F1
#
_entry.id   AF-A0A521DY24-F1
#
_cell.length_a   1.000
_cell.length_b   1.000
_cell.length_c   1.000
_cell.angle_alpha   90.00
_cell.angle_beta   90.00
_cell.angle_gamma   90.00
#
_symmetry.space_group_name_H-M   'P 1'
#
loop_
_entity.id
_entity.type
_entity.pdbx_description
1 polymer ?
#
loop_
_entity_poly.entity_id
_entity_poly.type
_entity_poly.pdbx_seq_one_letter_code
_entity_poly.pdbx_strand_id
1 'polypeptide(L)' 'MITHQKQILQQVDHNPDLFKKELVKSLRWLQDYEQTQFKKWVCEKYYHQYPVIINQVLDEYAPMQGDDY' A
#
# COMPACT_ATOMS: atom_id res chain seq x y z
N MET A 1 13.71 4.26 -2.38
CA MET A 1 12.99 4.49 -1.10
C MET A 1 12.10 3.31 -0.71
N ILE A 2 11.63 2.53 -1.69
CA ILE A 2 10.75 1.39 -1.48
C ILE A 2 11.19 0.37 -0.40
N THR A 3 12.47 0.00 -0.32
CA THR A 3 12.97 -0.97 0.67
C THR A 3 12.70 -0.54 2.10
N HIS A 4 12.89 0.75 2.39
CA HIS A 4 12.66 1.31 3.72
C HIS A 4 11.16 1.27 4.08
N GLN A 5 10.28 1.62 3.14
CA GLN A 5 8.83 1.54 3.35
C GLN A 5 8.36 0.10 3.62
N LYS A 6 8.92 -0.89 2.92
CA LYS A 6 8.65 -2.32 3.18
C LYS A 6 9.06 -2.74 4.60
N GLN A 7 10.20 -2.24 5.10
CA GLN A 7 10.65 -2.55 6.47
C GLN A 7 9.78 -1.89 7.54
N ILE A 8 9.28 -0.68 7.29
CA ILE A 8 8.33 -0.02 8.21
C ILE A 8 7.02 -0.80 8.27
N LEU A 9 6.42 -1.14 7.11
CA LEU A 9 5.18 -1.92 7.08
C LEU A 9 5.30 -3.25 7.83
N GLN A 10 6.43 -3.94 7.69
CA GLN A 10 6.70 -5.19 8.39
C GLN A 10 6.76 -5.04 9.91
N GLN A 11 7.18 -3.88 10.43
CA GLN A 11 7.23 -3.66 11.87
C GLN A 11 5.87 -3.33 12.46
N VAL A 12 4.92 -2.88 11.64
CA VAL A 12 3.60 -2.41 12.09
C VAL A 12 2.46 -3.31 11.63
N ASP A 13 2.75 -4.43 10.98
CA ASP A 13 1.75 -5.35 10.38
C ASP A 13 0.87 -6.09 11.40
N HIS A 14 1.25 -6.12 12.67
CA HIS A 14 0.43 -6.66 13.75
C HIS A 14 -0.61 -5.64 14.28
N ASN A 15 -0.56 -4.37 13.84
CA ASN A 15 -1.49 -3.33 14.26
C ASN A 15 -2.23 -2.75 13.04
N PRO A 16 -3.52 -3.01 12.86
CA PRO A 16 -4.27 -2.62 11.66
C PRO A 16 -4.32 -1.09 11.44
N ASP A 17 -4.48 -0.32 12.51
CA ASP A 17 -4.52 1.15 12.43
C ASP A 17 -3.16 1.73 12.03
N LEU A 18 -2.09 1.17 12.59
CA LEU A 18 -0.72 1.60 12.31
C LEU A 18 -0.29 1.16 10.90
N PHE A 19 -0.65 -0.06 10.50
CA PHE A 19 -0.48 -0.58 9.14
C PHE A 19 -1.13 0.33 8.10
N LYS A 20 -2.40 0.71 8.30
CA LYS A 20 -3.10 1.65 7.40
C LYS A 20 -2.36 2.98 7.29
N LYS A 21 -1.95 3.56 8.43
CA LYS A 21 -1.24 4.85 8.46
C LYS A 21 0.11 4.79 7.71
N GLU A 22 0.91 3.77 7.95
CA GLU A 22 2.21 3.63 7.29
C GLU A 22 2.08 3.23 5.82
N LEU A 23 1.04 2.48 5.42
CA LEU A 23 0.72 2.21 4.03
C LEU A 23 0.43 3.49 3.23
N VAL A 24 -0.42 4.38 3.77
CA VAL A 24 -0.73 5.69 3.16
C VAL A 24 0.53 6.56 3.06
N LYS A 25 1.32 6.65 4.14
CA LYS A 25 2.59 7.41 4.13
C LYS A 25 3.57 6.89 3.09
N SER A 26 3.71 5.57 3.00
CA SER A 26 4.57 4.92 2.02
C SER A 26 4.20 5.34 0.60
N LEU A 27 2.92 5.25 0.24
CA LEU A 27 2.46 5.63 -1.10
C LEU A 27 2.67 7.11 -1.41
N ARG A 28 2.53 7.99 -0.40
CA ARG A 28 2.77 9.43 -0.55
C ARG A 28 4.24 9.79 -0.83
N TRP A 29 5.19 9.00 -0.34
CA TRP A 29 6.63 9.30 -0.46
C TRP A 29 7.30 8.60 -1.64
N LEU A 30 6.65 7.59 -2.22
CA LEU A 30 7.18 6.83 -3.35
C LEU A 30 6.81 7.46 -4.69
N GLN A 31 7.72 7.37 -5.65
CA GLN A 31 7.42 7.76 -7.04
C GLN A 31 6.53 6.73 -7.73
N ASP A 32 5.86 7.08 -8.83
CA ASP A 32 4.87 6.22 -9.50
C ASP A 32 5.37 4.80 -9.82
N TYR A 33 6.63 4.68 -10.28
CA TYR A 33 7.24 3.38 -10.55
C TYR A 33 7.45 2.56 -9.26
N GLU A 34 7.87 3.21 -8.17
CA GLU A 34 8.05 2.56 -6.86
C GLU A 34 6.70 2.21 -6.24
N GLN A 35 5.69 3.08 -6.37
CA GLN A 35 4.33 2.82 -5.91
C GLN A 35 3.79 1.56 -6.58
N THR A 36 3.95 1.41 -7.89
CA THR A 36 3.49 0.22 -8.61
C THR A 36 4.12 -1.06 -8.05
N GLN A 37 5.45 -1.07 -7.87
CA GLN A 37 6.15 -2.20 -7.27
C GLN A 37 5.75 -2.44 -5.81
N PHE A 38 5.48 -1.38 -5.06
CA PHE A 38 5.10 -1.44 -3.66
C PHE A 38 3.68 -1.98 -3.49
N LYS A 39 2.71 -1.49 -4.27
CA LYS A 39 1.32 -1.97 -4.31
C LYS A 39 1.26 -3.47 -4.57
N LYS A 40 1.97 -3.95 -5.60
CA LYS A 40 2.06 -5.39 -5.91
C LYS A 40 2.58 -6.18 -4.71
N TRP A 41 3.67 -5.73 -4.10
CA TRP A 41 4.26 -6.40 -2.95
C TRP A 41 3.35 -6.40 -1.71
N VAL A 42 2.64 -5.30 -1.45
CA VAL A 42 1.66 -5.20 -0.34
C VAL A 42 0.52 -6.19 -0.55
N CYS A 43 -0.04 -6.28 -1.76
CA CYS A 43 -1.08 -7.26 -2.07
C CYS A 43 -0.58 -8.69 -1.90
N GLU A 44 0.57 -9.04 -2.48
CA GLU A 44 1.13 -10.39 -2.36
C GLU A 44 1.35 -10.81 -0.90
N LYS A 45 1.84 -9.87 -0.06
CA LYS A 45 2.21 -10.19 1.32
C LYS A 45 1.07 -10.08 2.33
N TYR A 46 0.17 -9.12 2.20
CA TYR A 46 -0.76 -8.74 3.28
C TYR A 46 -2.23 -8.83 2.89
N TYR A 47 -2.58 -9.14 1.65
CA TYR A 47 -3.98 -9.20 1.21
C TYR A 47 -4.81 -10.25 1.96
N HIS A 48 -4.18 -11.36 2.36
CA HIS A 48 -4.85 -12.40 3.15
C HIS A 48 -5.21 -11.93 4.58
N GLN A 49 -4.50 -10.93 5.10
CA GLN A 49 -4.67 -10.42 6.47
C GLN A 49 -5.51 -9.14 6.51
N TYR A 50 -5.28 -8.22 5.57
CA TYR A 50 -5.92 -6.90 5.55
C TYR A 50 -6.51 -6.52 4.19
N PRO A 51 -7.37 -7.36 3.58
CA PRO A 51 -7.91 -7.09 2.24
C PRO A 51 -8.70 -5.78 2.20
N VAL A 52 -9.50 -5.51 3.24
CA VAL A 52 -10.33 -4.30 3.33
C VAL A 52 -9.48 -3.03 3.42
N ILE A 53 -8.44 -3.03 4.27
CA ILE A 53 -7.55 -1.86 4.43
C ILE A 53 -6.77 -1.61 3.13
N ILE A 54 -6.28 -2.68 2.51
CA ILE A 54 -5.50 -2.58 1.27
C ILE A 54 -6.38 -2.03 0.15
N ASN A 55 -7.57 -2.58 -0.09
CA ASN A 55 -8.47 -2.05 -1.11
C ASN A 55 -8.79 -0.57 -0.85
N GLN A 56 -9.20 -0.21 0.38
CA GLN A 56 -9.49 1.18 0.73
C GLN A 56 -8.34 2.13 0.38
N VAL A 57 -7.11 1.78 0.77
CA VAL A 57 -5.96 2.67 0.53
C VAL A 57 -5.53 2.64 -0.94
N LEU A 58 -5.56 1.49 -1.61
CA LEU A 58 -5.11 1.38 -2.99
C LEU A 58 -6.08 2.00 -3.98
N ASP A 59 -7.39 1.96 -3.70
CA ASP A 59 -8.42 2.62 -4.51
C ASP A 59 -8.26 4.15 -4.46
N GLU A 60 -7.95 4.72 -3.28
CA GLU A 60 -7.64 6.15 -3.13
C GLU A 60 -6.40 6.60 -3.90
N TYR A 61 -5.44 5.68 -4.10
CA TYR A 61 -4.17 5.93 -4.80
C TYR A 61 -4.14 5.33 -6.20
N ALA A 62 -5.25 4.77 -6.69
CA ALA A 62 -5.36 4.44 -8.09
C ALA A 62 -5.23 5.78 -8.85
N PRO A 63 -4.41 5.86 -9.91
CA PRO A 63 -4.60 6.96 -10.85
C PRO A 63 -6.08 6.92 -11.23
N MET A 64 -6.74 8.08 -11.31
CA MET A 64 -8.07 8.18 -11.92
C MET A 64 -7.94 7.63 -13.36
N GLN A 65 -8.02 6.31 -13.52
CA GLN A 65 -8.33 5.70 -14.79
C GLN A 65 -9.82 5.96 -14.91
N GLY A 66 -10.14 6.97 -15.70
CA GLY A 66 -11.49 7.16 -16.19
C GLY A 66 -11.99 5.83 -16.74
N ASP A 67 -13.26 5.58 -16.45
CA ASP A 67 -14.19 4.73 -17.18
C ASP A 67 -13.54 3.89 -18.32
N ASP A 68 -13.27 2.62 -18.05
CA ASP A 68 -13.19 1.61 -19.12
C ASP A 68 -13.43 0.19 -18.54
N TYR A 69 -14.70 -0.11 -18.26
CA TYR A 69 -15.55 -1.16 -18.87
C TYR A 69 -16.70 -1.57 -17.93
#